data_AF-A0A9E3ELW4-F1
#
_entry.id   AF-A0A9E3ELW4-F1
#
_cell.length_a   1.000
_cell.length_b   1.000
_cell.length_c   1.000
_cell.angle_alpha   90.00
_cell.angle_beta   90.00
_cell.angle_gamma   90.00
#
_symmetry.space_group_name_H-M   'P 1'
#
loop_
_entity.id
_entity.type
_entity.pdbx_description
1 polymer ?
#
loop_
_entity_poly.entity_id
_entity_poly.type
_entity_poly.pdbx_seq_one_letter_code
_entity_poly.pdbx_strand_id
1 'polypeptide(L)' 'EDAQARQGWLKFGESNLALGERDRPERVEKPAVGKLVLFPSYFWHGTVPFASDDVRLTIAFDVVPGSAKNMPRSSGY' A
#
# COMPACT_ATOMS: atom_id res chain seq x y z
N GLU A 1 -3.94 -14.46 -14.58
CA GLU A 1 -5.24 -14.38 -13.87
C GLU A 1 -5.91 -13.07 -14.22
N ASP A 2 -7.23 -13.08 -14.35
CA ASP A 2 -8.00 -12.00 -14.97
C ASP A 2 -8.08 -10.75 -14.06
N ALA A 3 -7.64 -9.60 -14.55
CA ALA A 3 -7.70 -8.32 -13.83
C ALA A 3 -9.16 -7.94 -13.50
N GLN A 4 -10.12 -8.38 -14.33
CA GLN A 4 -11.55 -8.17 -14.12
C GLN A 4 -12.04 -8.80 -12.80
N ALA A 5 -11.44 -9.92 -12.37
CA ALA A 5 -11.81 -10.62 -11.14
C ALA A 5 -11.28 -9.96 -9.87
N ARG A 6 -10.32 -9.02 -10.00
CA ARG A 6 -9.59 -8.39 -8.88
C ARG A 6 -9.85 -6.89 -8.74
N GLN A 7 -10.93 -6.41 -9.34
CA GLN A 7 -11.37 -5.03 -9.23
C GLN A 7 -11.39 -4.56 -7.76
N GLY A 8 -10.67 -3.47 -7.48
CA GLY A 8 -10.62 -2.84 -6.17
C GLY A 8 -9.66 -3.50 -5.19
N TRP A 9 -8.92 -4.53 -5.60
CA TRP A 9 -7.91 -5.18 -4.75
C TRP A 9 -6.68 -4.31 -4.61
N LEU A 10 -6.05 -4.36 -3.43
CA LEU A 10 -4.75 -3.73 -3.21
C LEU A 10 -3.70 -4.59 -3.95
N LYS A 11 -2.90 -3.98 -4.82
CA LYS A 11 -1.83 -4.62 -5.57
C LYS A 11 -0.47 -4.14 -5.07
N PHE A 12 0.53 -5.03 -5.13
CA PHE A 12 1.92 -4.77 -4.78
C PHE A 12 2.87 -5.23 -5.90
N GLY A 13 3.99 -4.54 -6.08
CA GLY A 13 5.10 -4.93 -6.97
C GLY A 13 5.02 -4.39 -8.40
N GLU A 14 3.84 -3.98 -8.87
CA GLU A 14 3.70 -3.33 -10.17
C GLU A 14 4.18 -1.86 -10.09
N SER A 15 5.25 -1.54 -10.81
CA SER A 15 5.78 -0.19 -10.90
C SER A 15 5.00 0.66 -11.92
N ASN A 16 5.26 1.97 -11.97
CA ASN A 16 4.74 2.87 -13.01
C ASN A 16 5.84 3.29 -14.01
N LEU A 17 6.81 2.39 -14.28
CA LEU A 17 8.00 2.69 -15.09
C LEU A 17 7.93 2.16 -16.52
N ALA A 18 6.79 1.57 -16.93
CA ALA A 18 6.56 1.03 -18.27
C ALA A 18 7.59 -0.05 -18.68
N LEU A 19 7.88 -0.99 -17.77
CA LEU A 19 8.79 -2.13 -17.94
C LEU A 19 8.18 -3.29 -18.75
N GLY A 20 7.04 -3.08 -19.42
CA GLY A 20 6.33 -4.09 -20.20
C GLY A 20 5.81 -5.23 -19.33
N GLU A 21 6.03 -6.49 -19.75
CA GLU A 21 5.51 -7.69 -19.07
C GLU A 21 6.03 -7.92 -17.64
N ARG A 22 7.07 -7.16 -17.24
CA ARG A 22 7.64 -7.18 -15.89
C ARG A 22 6.84 -6.30 -14.92
N ASP A 23 6.13 -5.30 -15.42
CA ASP A 23 5.21 -4.49 -14.61
C ASP A 23 3.92 -5.26 -14.39
N ARG A 24 3.97 -6.21 -13.47
CA ARG A 24 2.81 -6.97 -13.03
C ARG A 24 2.75 -7.02 -11.51
N PRO A 25 1.56 -7.10 -10.91
CA PRO A 25 1.44 -7.32 -9.49
C PRO A 25 2.13 -8.63 -9.08
N GLU A 26 3.00 -8.57 -8.09
CA GLU A 26 3.57 -9.75 -7.43
C GLU A 26 2.64 -10.31 -6.36
N ARG A 27 1.85 -9.42 -5.74
CA ARG A 27 0.85 -9.79 -4.73
C ARG A 27 -0.40 -8.93 -4.86
N VAL A 28 -1.55 -9.53 -4.63
CA VAL A 28 -2.84 -8.86 -4.59
C VAL A 28 -3.62 -9.26 -3.34
N GLU A 29 -4.30 -8.30 -2.73
CA GLU A 29 -5.01 -8.47 -1.48
C GLU A 29 -6.46 -8.02 -1.61
N LYS A 30 -7.39 -8.98 -1.46
CA LYS A 30 -8.83 -8.71 -1.47
C LYS A 30 -9.21 -7.83 -0.29
N PRO A 31 -9.95 -6.73 -0.51
CA PRO A 31 -10.47 -5.92 0.59
C PRO A 31 -11.59 -6.66 1.32
N ALA A 32 -11.66 -6.44 2.62
CA ALA A 32 -12.77 -6.87 3.47
C ALA A 32 -12.98 -5.82 4.56
N VAL A 33 -14.21 -5.67 5.05
CA VAL A 33 -14.53 -4.73 6.13
C VAL A 33 -13.65 -5.04 7.35
N GLY A 34 -12.99 -4.02 7.89
CA GLY A 34 -12.09 -4.16 9.04
C GLY A 34 -10.72 -4.78 8.74
N LYS A 35 -10.41 -5.14 7.48
CA LYS A 35 -9.09 -5.69 7.12
C LYS A 35 -8.02 -4.59 7.15
N LEU A 36 -7.03 -4.77 8.03
CA LEU A 36 -5.81 -3.96 8.07
C LEU A 36 -4.70 -4.67 7.25
N VAL A 37 -4.03 -3.92 6.38
CA VAL A 37 -2.84 -4.38 5.65
C VAL A 37 -1.68 -3.47 5.98
N LEU A 38 -0.62 -4.02 6.55
CA LEU A 38 0.63 -3.31 6.85
C LEU A 38 1.72 -3.77 5.89
N PHE A 39 2.50 -2.84 5.38
CA PHE A 39 3.59 -3.11 4.45
C PHE A 39 4.66 -2.00 4.56
N PRO A 40 5.93 -2.26 4.18
CA PRO A 40 6.94 -1.22 4.15
C PRO A 40 6.57 -0.11 3.17
N SER A 41 6.70 1.15 3.59
CA SER A 41 6.23 2.31 2.82
C SER A 41 6.88 2.45 1.44
N TYR A 42 8.06 1.86 1.23
CA TYR A 42 8.79 1.92 -0.04
C TYR A 42 8.32 0.88 -1.08
N PHE A 43 7.36 0.01 -0.76
CA PHE A 43 6.85 -0.96 -1.73
C PHE A 43 5.96 -0.26 -2.77
N TRP A 44 6.16 -0.59 -4.05
CA TRP A 44 5.20 -0.24 -5.10
C TRP A 44 3.86 -0.85 -4.77
N HIS A 45 2.82 -0.01 -4.68
CA HIS A 45 1.47 -0.45 -4.37
C HIS A 45 0.43 0.45 -5.03
N GLY A 46 -0.78 -0.07 -5.19
CA GLY A 46 -1.91 0.66 -5.76
C GLY A 46 -3.21 -0.11 -5.63
N THR A 47 -4.31 0.45 -6.10
CA THR A 47 -5.60 -0.25 -6.16
C THR A 47 -5.88 -0.65 -7.60
N VAL A 48 -6.28 -1.90 -7.83
CA VAL A 48 -6.78 -2.33 -9.15
C VAL A 48 -8.02 -1.49 -9.47
N PRO A 49 -8.10 -0.82 -10.64
CA PRO A 49 -9.26 -0.03 -11.02
C PRO A 49 -10.56 -0.82 -10.88
N PHE A 50 -11.61 -0.16 -10.40
CA PHE A 50 -12.92 -0.77 -10.24
C PHE A 50 -14.03 0.23 -10.47
N ALA A 51 -15.18 -0.28 -10.90
CA ALA A 51 -16.43 0.45 -10.97
C ALA A 51 -17.43 -0.19 -9.99
N SER A 52 -18.11 0.63 -9.21
CA SER A 52 -19.09 0.21 -8.21
C SER A 52 -20.05 1.37 -7.94
N ASP A 53 -21.33 1.07 -7.81
CA ASP A 53 -22.34 2.05 -7.36
C ASP A 53 -22.32 2.21 -5.83
N ASP A 54 -21.73 1.24 -5.11
CA ASP A 54 -21.58 1.28 -3.65
C ASP A 54 -20.43 2.19 -3.21
N VAL A 55 -20.63 2.87 -2.08
CA VAL A 55 -19.59 3.70 -1.44
C VAL A 55 -18.62 2.81 -0.66
N ARG A 56 -17.31 2.99 -0.91
CA ARG A 56 -16.23 2.37 -0.15
C ARG A 56 -15.35 3.43 0.49
N LEU A 57 -15.08 3.29 1.79
CA LEU A 57 -14.11 4.09 2.52
C LEU A 57 -12.86 3.27 2.84
N THR A 58 -11.69 3.84 2.59
CA THR A 58 -10.38 3.30 3.00
C THR A 58 -9.53 4.39 3.60
N ILE A 59 -8.77 4.08 4.64
CA ILE A 59 -7.85 5.03 5.29
C ILE A 59 -6.42 4.50 5.11
N ALA A 60 -5.54 5.33 4.56
CA ALA A 60 -4.11 5.08 4.50
C ALA A 60 -3.40 5.93 5.56
N PHE A 61 -2.41 5.35 6.24
CA PHE A 61 -1.60 6.04 7.23
C PHE A 61 -0.21 5.40 7.30
N ASP A 62 0.78 6.19 7.73
CA ASP A 62 2.15 5.73 7.95
C ASP A 62 2.43 5.53 9.43
N VAL A 63 3.14 4.45 9.76
CA VAL A 63 3.67 4.19 11.10
C VAL A 63 5.17 4.38 11.06
N VAL A 64 5.67 5.35 11.82
CA VAL A 64 7.10 5.57 12.03
C VAL A 64 7.52 5.01 13.39
N PRO A 65 8.73 4.46 13.54
CA PRO A 65 9.22 4.03 14.84
C PRO A 65 9.18 5.19 15.85
N GLY A 66 8.60 4.94 17.02
CA GLY A 66 8.69 5.90 18.12
C GLY A 66 10.14 6.03 18.57
N SER A 67 10.66 7.26 18.69
CA SER A 67 11.99 7.46 19.25
C SER A 67 12.02 6.89 20.68
N ALA A 68 12.90 5.93 20.94
CA ALA A 68 13.25 5.57 22.30
C ALA A 68 13.85 6.83 22.95
N LYS A 69 13.14 7.43 23.91
CA LYS A 69 13.70 8.49 24.75
C LYS A 69 14.91 7.92 25.46
N ASN A 70 16.10 8.21 24.95
CA ASN A 70 17.39 8.22 25.65
C ASN A 70 18.45 8.93 24.80
N MET A 71 18.13 10.10 24.25
CA MET A 71 19.16 11.00 23.74
C MET A 71 19.31 12.16 24.74
N PRO A 72 20.39 12.22 25.53
CA PRO A 72 20.70 13.43 26.27
C PRO A 72 20.93 14.55 25.25
N ARG A 73 20.21 15.66 25.41
CA ARG A 73 20.49 16.87 24.62
C ARG A 73 21.86 17.39 25.03
N SER A 74 22.87 17.15 24.20
CA SER A 74 24.07 17.98 24.25
C SER A 74 23.71 19.36 23.72
N SER A 75 23.86 20.35 24.61
CA SER A 75 23.92 21.77 24.29
C SER A 75 25.02 22.06 23.25
N GLY A 76 24.74 22.98 22.32
CA GLY A 76 25.68 23.56 21.33
C GLY A 76 25.29 23.20 19.89
N TYR A 77 25.14 24.11 18.94
CA TYR A 77 25.59 25.51 18.82
C TYR A 77 24.44 26.53 18.81
#